data_AF-A0A183CMI0-F1
#
_entry.id   AF-A0A183CMI0-F1
#
_cell.length_a   1.000
_cell.length_b   1.000
_cell.length_c   1.000
_cell.angle_alpha   90.00
_cell.angle_beta   90.00
_cell.angle_gamma   90.00
#
_symmetry.space_group_name_H-M   'P 1'
#
loop_
_entity.id
_entity.type
_entity.pdbx_description
1 polymer ?
#
loop_
_entity_poly.entity_id
_entity_poly.type
_entity_poly.pdbx_seq_one_letter_code
_entity_poly.pdbx_strand_id
1 'polypeptide(L)'
;MNQGLFHCSSGYNGYSCSTYYVLPGTMNWFGAENMCRRMGGTLFSPKSLEDVYYIMNAIQPYRTGTGATNRSFWLGMMCRCQFANPFGCYQCMWDDGRPASAFAFPPTNPFDPRIGTLWSNMYNRPDHFARSLNGQMCLFMTDHWALYECNFADLQGGAVCQIPYGQGNGIIG
;
A
#
# COMPACT_ATOMS: atom_id res chain seq x y z
N MET A 1 -11.06 19.09 5.58
CA MET A 1 -12.15 18.26 5.04
C MET A 1 -11.51 17.09 4.33
N ASN A 2 -11.61 15.87 4.86
CA ASN A 2 -11.09 14.67 4.18
C ASN A 2 -12.12 14.28 3.11
N GLN A 3 -11.96 14.78 1.89
CA GLN A 3 -12.81 14.37 0.78
C GLN A 3 -12.34 13.00 0.28
N GLY A 4 -13.25 12.03 0.25
CA GLY A 4 -13.00 10.71 -0.34
C GLY A 4 -12.78 10.83 -1.84
N LEU A 5 -11.75 10.14 -2.35
CA LEU A 5 -11.34 10.15 -3.75
C LEU A 5 -11.94 8.94 -4.46
N PHE A 6 -13.08 9.13 -5.13
CA PHE A 6 -13.73 8.06 -5.88
C PHE A 6 -13.01 7.78 -7.20
N HIS A 7 -12.63 6.53 -7.43
CA HIS A 7 -12.00 6.09 -8.66
C HIS A 7 -12.41 4.67 -9.03
N CYS A 8 -12.62 4.47 -10.32
CA CYS A 8 -12.90 3.18 -10.93
C CYS A 8 -11.79 2.83 -11.89
N SER A 9 -11.27 1.62 -11.79
CA SER A 9 -10.31 1.10 -12.75
C SER A 9 -10.85 -0.12 -13.49
N SER A 10 -10.43 -0.27 -14.74
CA SER A 10 -10.81 -1.45 -15.54
C SER A 10 -9.98 -2.67 -15.13
N GLY A 11 -10.64 -3.76 -14.76
CA GLY A 11 -10.05 -5.07 -14.49
C GLY A 11 -10.54 -6.15 -15.47
N TYR A 12 -10.01 -7.37 -15.33
CA TYR A 12 -10.32 -8.50 -16.21
C TYR A 12 -11.82 -8.86 -16.28
N ASN A 13 -12.59 -8.55 -15.23
CA ASN A 13 -14.04 -8.81 -15.13
C ASN A 13 -14.90 -7.52 -15.13
N GLY A 14 -14.40 -6.41 -15.68
CA GLY A 14 -15.11 -5.12 -15.72
C GLY A 14 -14.54 -4.05 -14.79
N TYR A 15 -15.29 -2.99 -14.51
CA TYR A 15 -14.84 -1.89 -13.66
C TYR A 15 -14.91 -2.24 -12.18
N SER A 16 -13.84 -1.95 -11.45
CA SER A 16 -13.81 -1.98 -9.99
C SER A 16 -13.69 -0.56 -9.46
N CYS A 17 -14.70 -0.11 -8.72
CA CYS A 17 -14.72 1.21 -8.10
C CYS A 17 -14.41 1.14 -6.61
N SER A 18 -13.63 2.10 -6.12
CA SER A 18 -13.36 2.29 -4.70
C SER A 18 -13.33 3.79 -4.37
N THR A 19 -13.61 4.13 -3.12
CA THR A 19 -13.30 5.45 -2.58
C THR A 19 -12.01 5.36 -1.78
N TYR A 20 -11.04 6.21 -2.09
CA TYR A 20 -9.75 6.24 -1.42
C TYR A 20 -9.67 7.42 -0.44
N TYR A 21 -9.04 7.19 0.70
CA TYR A 21 -8.80 8.23 1.70
C TYR A 21 -7.33 8.28 2.04
N VAL A 22 -6.72 9.44 1.83
CA VAL A 22 -5.35 9.71 2.28
C VAL A 22 -5.42 10.28 3.68
N LEU A 23 -4.94 9.51 4.66
CA LEU A 23 -4.91 9.90 6.04
C LEU A 23 -3.50 10.38 6.39
N PRO A 24 -3.26 11.70 6.50
CA PRO A 24 -2.00 12.20 7.01
C PRO A 24 -1.92 11.88 8.50
N GLY A 25 -0.76 11.38 8.96
CA GLY A 25 -0.55 11.03 10.36
C GLY A 25 0.73 10.22 10.52
N THR A 26 1.10 9.97 11.78
CA THR A 26 2.24 9.12 12.14
C THR A 26 1.70 7.89 12.84
N MET A 27 1.70 6.76 12.14
CA MET A 27 1.32 5.46 12.68
C MET A 27 2.21 4.37 12.10
N ASN A 28 2.31 3.23 12.78
CA ASN A 28 2.84 2.00 12.21
C ASN A 28 1.79 1.34 11.29
N TRP A 29 2.15 0.24 10.64
CA TRP A 29 1.24 -0.41 9.70
C TRP A 29 -0.06 -0.90 10.36
N PHE A 30 0.02 -1.48 11.55
CA PHE A 30 -1.16 -1.96 12.29
C PHE A 30 -2.11 -0.82 12.69
N GLY A 31 -1.56 0.33 13.07
CA GLY A 31 -2.36 1.54 13.33
C GLY A 31 -3.06 2.04 12.06
N ALA A 32 -2.35 2.04 10.93
CA ALA A 32 -2.90 2.40 9.62
C ALA A 32 -4.04 1.46 9.21
N GLU A 33 -3.82 0.16 9.32
CA GLU A 33 -4.83 -0.88 9.04
C GLU A 33 -6.06 -0.70 9.92
N ASN A 34 -5.87 -0.54 11.23
CA ASN A 34 -6.98 -0.32 12.17
C ASN A 34 -7.80 0.94 11.83
N MET A 35 -7.14 2.03 11.43
CA MET A 35 -7.83 3.27 11.02
C MET A 35 -8.68 3.04 9.76
N CYS A 36 -8.15 2.34 8.76
CA CYS A 36 -8.91 2.02 7.56
C CYS A 36 -10.10 1.09 7.85
N ARG A 37 -9.91 0.08 8.72
CA ARG A 37 -10.99 -0.81 9.17
C ARG A 37 -12.11 -0.06 9.89
N ARG A 38 -11.78 0.94 10.73
CA ARG A 38 -12.77 1.81 11.39
C ARG A 38 -13.60 2.64 10.41
N MET A 39 -13.06 2.94 9.23
CA MET A 39 -13.80 3.61 8.16
C MET A 39 -14.66 2.66 7.32
N GLY A 40 -14.69 1.36 7.64
CA GLY A 40 -15.38 0.34 6.84
C GLY A 40 -14.60 -0.09 5.60
N GLY A 41 -13.29 0.16 5.58
CA GLY A 41 -12.41 -0.16 4.45
C GLY A 41 -11.24 -1.05 4.83
N THR A 42 -10.27 -1.10 3.92
CA THR A 42 -8.96 -1.76 4.10
C THR A 42 -7.87 -0.75 3.75
N LEU A 43 -6.61 -1.09 4.00
CA LEU A 43 -5.51 -0.40 3.34
C LEU A 43 -5.56 -0.63 1.82
N PHE A 44 -5.06 0.36 1.09
CA PHE A 44 -5.06 0.38 -0.37
C PHE A 44 -4.38 -0.86 -0.95
N SER A 45 -5.10 -1.54 -1.83
CA SER A 45 -4.67 -2.76 -2.51
C SER A 45 -4.94 -2.59 -4.01
N PRO A 46 -3.91 -2.34 -4.83
CA PRO A 46 -4.09 -2.06 -6.24
C PRO A 46 -4.74 -3.25 -6.96
N LYS A 47 -5.61 -2.95 -7.92
CA LYS A 47 -6.25 -3.93 -8.82
C LYS A 47 -5.77 -3.72 -10.26
N SER A 48 -5.28 -2.53 -10.57
CA SER A 48 -4.73 -2.15 -11.86
C SER A 48 -3.54 -1.18 -11.69
N LEU A 49 -2.78 -0.97 -12.77
CA LEU A 49 -1.79 0.12 -12.81
C LEU A 49 -2.46 1.49 -12.76
N GLU A 50 -3.72 1.60 -13.22
CA GLU A 50 -4.52 2.81 -13.14
C GLU A 50 -4.73 3.23 -11.68
N ASP A 51 -5.07 2.28 -10.79
CA ASP A 51 -5.19 2.55 -9.36
C ASP A 51 -3.88 3.09 -8.78
N VAL A 52 -2.75 2.50 -9.18
CA VAL A 52 -1.41 2.91 -8.72
C VAL A 52 -1.12 4.34 -9.13
N TYR A 53 -1.33 4.70 -10.40
CA TYR A 53 -1.12 6.05 -10.90
C TYR A 53 -2.07 7.06 -10.24
N TYR A 54 -3.34 6.67 -10.05
CA TYR A 54 -4.33 7.51 -9.40
C TYR A 54 -3.92 7.85 -7.96
N ILE A 55 -3.57 6.83 -7.15
CA ILE A 55 -3.10 7.04 -5.78
C ILE A 55 -1.81 7.85 -5.75
N MET A 56 -0.86 7.58 -6.65
CA MET A 56 0.39 8.33 -6.72
C MET A 56 0.18 9.83 -6.93
N ASN A 57 -0.80 10.19 -7.76
CA ASN A 57 -1.17 11.58 -8.00
C ASN A 57 -1.92 12.17 -6.79
N ALA A 58 -2.84 11.39 -6.19
CA ALA A 58 -3.62 11.81 -5.03
C ALA A 58 -2.76 12.14 -3.81
N ILE A 59 -1.64 11.45 -3.61
CA ILE A 59 -0.74 11.70 -2.48
C ILE A 59 0.27 12.83 -2.74
N GLN A 60 0.47 13.27 -3.98
CA GLN A 60 1.47 14.30 -4.31
C GLN A 60 1.34 15.58 -3.46
N PRO A 61 0.13 16.14 -3.24
CA PRO A 61 -0.01 17.36 -2.43
C PRO A 61 0.52 17.20 -1.00
N TYR A 62 0.44 15.99 -0.44
CA TYR A 62 0.96 15.68 0.89
C TYR A 62 2.47 15.49 0.92
N ARG A 63 3.12 15.32 -0.24
CA ARG A 63 4.58 15.13 -0.37
C ARG A 63 5.32 16.44 -0.67
N THR A 64 4.71 17.33 -1.43
CA THR A 64 5.37 18.54 -1.97
C THR A 64 5.05 19.84 -1.23
N GLY A 65 4.13 19.83 -0.26
CA GLY A 65 3.78 21.00 0.54
C GLY A 65 4.91 21.45 1.48
N THR A 66 5.12 22.77 1.57
CA THR A 66 5.98 23.38 2.60
C THR A 66 5.41 23.06 3.99
N GLY A 67 6.19 22.35 4.81
CA GLY A 67 5.76 21.86 6.13
C GLY A 67 5.09 20.48 6.14
N ALA A 68 5.12 19.73 5.02
CA ALA A 68 4.66 18.34 4.98
C ALA A 68 5.46 17.45 5.96
N THR A 69 4.85 17.09 7.09
CA THR A 69 5.48 16.28 8.15
C THR A 69 5.47 14.78 7.85
N ASN A 70 4.60 14.30 6.94
CA ASN A 70 4.49 12.89 6.58
C ASN A 70 4.52 12.71 5.06
N ARG A 71 5.71 12.39 4.55
CA ARG A 71 5.94 12.13 3.12
C ARG A 71 5.75 10.66 2.75
N SER A 72 5.23 9.86 3.67
CA SER A 72 5.25 8.41 3.54
C SER A 72 3.95 7.80 4.04
N PHE A 73 3.50 6.75 3.36
CA PHE A 73 2.19 6.17 3.57
C PHE A 73 2.25 4.64 3.57
N TRP A 74 1.56 4.02 4.52
CA TRP A 74 1.32 2.59 4.54
C TRP A 74 0.26 2.19 3.52
N LEU A 75 0.52 1.06 2.85
CA LEU A 75 -0.39 0.41 1.90
C LEU A 75 -0.70 -1.03 2.35
N GLY A 76 -1.62 -1.70 1.66
CA GLY A 76 -2.22 -2.93 2.15
C GLY A 76 -1.40 -4.20 2.02
N MET A 77 -0.20 -4.19 1.44
CA MET A 77 0.57 -5.43 1.32
C MET A 77 1.34 -5.73 2.60
N MET A 78 1.17 -6.95 3.11
CA MET A 78 1.94 -7.55 4.18
C MET A 78 2.51 -8.89 3.71
N CYS A 79 3.78 -9.13 4.00
CA CYS A 79 4.48 -10.38 3.73
C CYS A 79 4.96 -10.99 5.05
N ARG A 80 4.99 -12.32 5.11
CA ARG A 80 5.66 -13.06 6.17
C ARG A 80 7.07 -13.39 5.73
N CYS A 81 8.02 -13.32 6.63
CA CYS A 81 9.44 -13.47 6.33
C CYS A 81 10.04 -14.40 7.38
N GLN A 82 10.80 -15.40 6.94
CA GLN A 82 11.47 -16.34 7.81
C GLN A 82 12.96 -16.11 7.66
N PHE A 83 13.61 -15.78 8.77
CA PHE A 83 15.05 -15.50 8.84
C PHE A 83 15.93 -16.60 8.25
N ALA A 84 15.48 -17.87 8.30
CA ALA A 84 16.22 -19.02 7.82
C ALA A 84 15.96 -19.38 6.35
N ASN A 85 15.12 -18.63 5.63
CA ASN A 85 14.82 -18.90 4.22
C ASN A 85 15.75 -18.07 3.30
N PRO A 86 16.62 -18.70 2.49
CA PRO A 86 17.47 -17.99 1.54
C PRO A 86 16.69 -17.27 0.42
N PHE A 87 15.38 -17.52 0.29
CA PHE A 87 14.51 -16.91 -0.72
C PHE A 87 13.71 -15.69 -0.22
N GLY A 88 13.96 -15.22 1.01
CA GLY A 88 13.32 -13.99 1.52
C GLY A 88 11.84 -14.16 1.88
N CYS A 89 11.11 -13.05 1.96
CA CYS A 89 9.70 -13.04 2.36
C CYS A 89 8.81 -13.90 1.45
N TYR A 90 7.85 -14.59 2.05
CA TYR A 90 6.88 -15.47 1.41
C TYR A 90 5.46 -15.11 1.87
N GLN A 91 4.44 -15.62 1.18
CA GLN A 91 3.03 -15.42 1.54
C GLN A 91 2.65 -13.92 1.67
N CYS A 92 2.99 -13.12 0.67
CA CYS A 92 2.50 -11.75 0.58
C CYS A 92 1.00 -11.73 0.26
N MET A 93 0.24 -11.01 1.07
CA MET A 93 -1.19 -10.78 0.87
C MET A 93 -1.52 -9.30 0.96
N TRP A 94 -2.49 -8.90 0.16
CA TRP A 94 -3.13 -7.59 0.27
C TRP A 94 -4.14 -7.60 1.42
N ASP A 95 -4.33 -6.46 2.06
CA ASP A 95 -5.23 -6.27 3.20
C ASP A 95 -6.72 -6.51 2.83
N ASP A 96 -7.04 -6.48 1.54
CA ASP A 96 -8.34 -6.90 1.00
C ASP A 96 -8.51 -8.43 0.87
N GLY A 97 -7.52 -9.21 1.31
CA GLY A 97 -7.53 -10.67 1.31
C GLY A 97 -7.03 -11.30 0.01
N ARG A 98 -6.70 -10.51 -1.02
CA ARG A 98 -6.15 -11.06 -2.27
C ARG A 98 -4.68 -11.46 -2.11
N PRO A 99 -4.24 -12.55 -2.77
CA PRO A 99 -2.81 -12.86 -2.82
C PRO A 99 -2.07 -11.79 -3.64
N ALA A 100 -0.81 -11.52 -3.31
CA ALA A 100 0.00 -10.56 -4.07
C ALA A 100 0.13 -10.92 -5.56
N SER A 101 0.08 -12.22 -5.89
CA SER A 101 0.08 -12.73 -7.27
C SER A 101 -1.14 -12.30 -8.10
N ALA A 102 -2.26 -11.93 -7.47
CA ALA A 102 -3.44 -11.42 -8.18
C ALA A 102 -3.20 -10.04 -8.79
N PHE A 103 -2.18 -9.33 -8.32
CA PHE A 103 -1.66 -8.12 -8.95
C PHE A 103 -0.17 -8.33 -9.24
N ALA A 104 0.12 -9.18 -10.22
CA ALA A 104 1.46 -9.28 -10.77
C ALA A 104 1.73 -7.98 -11.55
N PHE A 105 2.43 -7.02 -10.93
CA PHE A 105 3.10 -5.97 -11.69
C PHE A 105 3.88 -6.67 -12.81
N PRO A 106 3.58 -6.42 -14.09
CA PRO A 106 4.26 -7.14 -15.17
C PRO A 106 5.77 -7.00 -14.96
N PRO A 107 6.54 -8.10 -15.03
CA PRO A 107 7.98 -8.08 -14.74
C PRO A 107 8.77 -7.09 -15.61
N THR A 108 8.16 -6.57 -16.68
CA THR A 108 8.77 -5.61 -17.59
C THR A 108 7.70 -4.69 -18.19
N ASN A 109 7.47 -3.52 -17.58
CA ASN A 109 7.22 -2.33 -18.41
C ASN A 109 8.54 -1.57 -18.52
N PRO A 110 9.28 -1.69 -19.64
CA PRO A 110 10.57 -1.03 -19.83
C PRO A 110 10.48 0.50 -19.92
N PHE A 111 9.28 1.09 -19.85
CA PHE A 111 9.06 2.54 -19.98
C PHE A 111 8.70 3.27 -18.68
N ASP A 112 8.61 2.61 -17.51
CA ASP A 112 8.44 3.31 -16.23
C ASP A 112 9.43 2.83 -15.13
N PRO A 113 10.56 3.55 -14.92
CA PRO A 113 11.53 3.22 -13.87
C PRO A 113 10.96 3.30 -12.44
N ARG A 114 9.77 3.88 -12.25
CA ARG A 114 9.09 3.93 -10.93
C ARG A 114 8.40 2.61 -10.55
N ILE A 115 8.16 1.72 -11.52
CA ILE A 115 7.40 0.46 -11.35
C ILE A 115 8.30 -0.77 -11.55
N GLY A 116 9.30 -0.70 -12.44
CA GLY A 116 10.25 -1.81 -12.67
C GLY A 116 11.16 -2.13 -11.49
N THR A 117 11.29 -1.21 -10.53
CA THR A 117 12.06 -1.38 -9.29
C THR A 117 11.29 -2.13 -8.19
N LEU A 118 10.01 -2.42 -8.38
CA LEU A 118 9.16 -3.06 -7.36
C LEU A 118 9.63 -4.50 -7.06
N TRP A 119 9.83 -5.33 -8.08
CA TRP A 119 10.30 -6.70 -7.88
C TRP A 119 11.77 -6.79 -7.48
N SER A 120 12.64 -6.00 -8.11
CA SER A 120 14.08 -6.04 -7.86
C SER A 120 14.46 -5.44 -6.52
N ASN A 121 13.78 -4.39 -6.01
CA ASN A 121 14.09 -3.80 -4.71
C ASN A 121 13.28 -4.38 -3.54
N MET A 122 12.15 -5.06 -3.78
CA MET A 122 11.44 -5.79 -2.72
C MET A 122 12.16 -7.07 -2.29
N TYR A 123 12.96 -7.71 -3.17
CA TYR A 123 13.69 -8.94 -2.88
C TYR A 123 15.21 -8.77 -2.70
N ASN A 124 15.85 -7.73 -3.26
CA ASN A 124 17.33 -7.61 -3.24
C ASN A 124 17.92 -6.68 -2.17
N ARG A 125 17.25 -6.46 -1.03
CA ARG A 125 17.79 -5.67 0.10
C ARG A 125 18.03 -6.52 1.36
N PRO A 126 19.06 -7.40 1.39
CA PRO A 126 19.39 -8.26 2.54
C PRO A 126 19.44 -7.53 3.89
N ASP A 127 19.78 -6.24 3.87
CA ASP A 127 20.02 -5.39 5.03
C ASP A 127 18.74 -5.00 5.80
N HIS A 128 17.57 -4.99 5.16
CA HIS A 128 16.28 -4.75 5.83
C HIS A 128 15.62 -6.03 6.35
N PHE A 129 15.96 -7.20 5.79
CA PHE A 129 15.42 -8.50 6.22
C PHE A 129 16.00 -8.96 7.57
N ALA A 130 17.24 -8.57 7.89
CA ALA A 130 17.94 -9.00 9.11
C ALA A 130 17.40 -8.37 10.41
N ARG A 131 16.45 -7.43 10.34
CA ARG A 131 15.94 -6.69 11.52
C ARG A 131 14.48 -6.98 11.90
N SER A 132 13.70 -7.70 11.08
CA SER A 132 12.27 -7.92 11.38
C SER A 132 12.09 -8.91 12.54
N LEU A 133 12.09 -8.43 13.78
CA LEU A 133 12.02 -9.29 14.99
C LEU A 133 10.80 -10.22 15.00
N ASN A 134 9.74 -9.84 14.27
CA ASN A 134 8.48 -10.58 14.19
C ASN A 134 8.25 -11.29 12.84
N GLY A 135 9.17 -11.21 11.89
CA GLY A 135 9.03 -11.85 10.59
C GLY A 135 7.86 -11.32 9.75
N GLN A 136 7.49 -10.05 9.93
CA GLN A 136 6.43 -9.40 9.16
C GLN A 136 6.96 -8.12 8.52
N MET A 137 6.78 -8.02 7.22
CA MET A 137 7.15 -6.84 6.45
C MET A 137 5.95 -6.29 5.70
N CYS A 138 5.81 -4.98 5.72
CA CYS A 138 4.66 -4.26 5.22
C CYS A 138 5.08 -3.20 4.22
N LEU A 139 4.22 -2.98 3.24
CA LEU A 139 4.49 -2.06 2.14
C LEU A 139 4.33 -0.62 2.60
N PHE A 140 5.44 0.12 2.52
CA PHE A 140 5.52 1.52 2.81
C PHE A 140 5.92 2.28 1.55
N MET A 141 5.17 3.30 1.23
CA MET A 141 5.45 4.18 0.11
C MET A 141 6.13 5.44 0.63
N THR A 142 7.37 5.67 0.21
CA THR A 142 8.12 6.91 0.43
C THR A 142 8.25 7.65 -0.92
N ASP A 143 9.46 7.76 -1.47
CA ASP A 143 9.70 8.13 -2.87
C ASP A 143 9.58 6.94 -3.82
N HIS A 144 9.71 5.73 -3.27
CA HIS A 144 9.54 4.45 -3.92
C HIS A 144 8.74 3.54 -2.97
N TRP A 145 8.27 2.42 -3.49
CA TRP A 145 7.60 1.41 -2.68
C TRP A 145 8.68 0.49 -2.13
N ALA A 146 8.66 0.24 -0.82
CA ALA A 146 9.56 -0.70 -0.19
C ALA A 146 8.85 -1.43 0.95
N LEU A 147 9.33 -2.63 1.23
CA LEU A 147 8.89 -3.39 2.40
C LEU A 147 9.72 -2.95 3.60
N TYR A 148 9.04 -2.67 4.71
CA TYR A 148 9.67 -2.38 6.01
C TYR A 148 9.02 -3.21 7.11
N GLU A 149 9.65 -3.32 8.27
CA GLU A 149 9.03 -4.00 9.40
C GLU A 149 7.72 -3.32 9.82
N CYS A 150 6.63 -4.10 9.90
CA CYS A 150 5.27 -3.59 10.12
C CYS A 150 5.10 -2.82 11.44
N ASN A 151 5.88 -3.19 12.47
CA ASN A 151 5.84 -2.61 13.81
C ASN A 151 7.08 -1.75 14.12
N PHE A 152 7.79 -1.26 13.11
CA PHE A 152 8.99 -0.48 13.34
C PHE A 152 8.64 0.89 13.95
N ALA A 153 8.98 1.10 15.22
CA ALA A 153 8.56 2.28 15.99
C ALA A 153 9.05 3.61 15.38
N ASP A 154 10.22 3.58 14.74
CA ASP A 154 10.84 4.77 14.13
C ASP A 154 10.34 5.03 12.70
N LEU A 155 9.63 4.09 12.08
CA LEU A 155 9.04 4.26 10.75
C LEU A 155 7.55 4.49 10.91
N GLN A 156 7.18 5.77 10.98
CA GLN A 156 5.79 6.19 11.05
C GLN A 156 5.42 6.95 9.79
N GLY A 157 4.20 6.73 9.31
CA GLY A 157 3.67 7.43 8.16
C GLY A 157 2.15 7.44 8.17
N GLY A 158 1.58 8.09 7.16
CA GLY A 158 0.14 8.13 6.96
C GLY A 158 -0.40 6.79 6.46
N ALA A 159 -1.68 6.76 6.12
CA ALA A 159 -2.34 5.59 5.54
C ALA A 159 -3.05 5.98 4.25
N VAL A 160 -3.06 5.07 3.27
CA VAL A 160 -4.01 5.16 2.15
C VAL A 160 -5.06 4.07 2.36
N CYS A 161 -6.27 4.49 2.69
CA CYS A 161 -7.40 3.59 2.87
C CYS A 161 -8.19 3.45 1.56
N GLN A 162 -8.79 2.29 1.35
CA GLN A 162 -9.75 2.02 0.29
C GLN A 162 -11.06 1.50 0.87
N ILE A 163 -12.18 1.98 0.33
CA ILE A 163 -13.51 1.46 0.61
C ILE A 163 -14.11 1.01 -0.72
N PRO A 164 -14.33 -0.29 -0.94
CA PRO A 164 -14.97 -0.78 -2.16
C PRO A 164 -16.36 -0.18 -2.35
N TYR A 165 -16.66 0.24 -3.58
CA TYR A 165 -18.00 0.70 -3.94
C TYR A 165 -19.01 -0.45 -3.77
N GLY A 166 -20.16 -0.17 -3.13
CA GLY A 166 -21.18 -1.18 -2.81
C GLY A 166 -21.01 -1.91 -1.47
N GLN A 167 -19.93 -1.65 -0.71
CA GLN A 167 -19.76 -2.15 0.67
C GLN A 167 -19.78 -1.06 1.75
N GLY A 168 -20.02 0.21 1.36
CA GLY A 168 -20.40 1.24 2.32
C GLY A 168 -21.84 1.03 2.74
N ASN A 169 -22.10 0.89 4.05
CA ASN A 169 -23.44 1.00 4.60
C ASN A 169 -24.16 2.17 3.93
N GLY A 170 -25.28 1.85 3.27
CA GLY A 170 -25.93 2.74 2.32
C GLY A 170 -26.17 4.12 2.88
N ILE A 171 -25.47 5.11 2.34
CA ILE A 171 -25.94 6.49 2.26
C ILE A 171 -25.46 7.02 0.92
N ILE A 172 -26.33 6.90 -0.08
CA ILE A 172 -26.40 7.91 -1.14
C ILE A 172 -27.88 8.29 -1.15
N GLY A 173 -28.18 9.41 -0.48
CA GLY A 173 -29.40 10.18 -0.70
C GLY A 173 -29.22 11.09 -1.90
#